data_AF-A0A371XQV3-F1
#
_entry.id   AF-A0A371XQV3-F1
#
_cell.length_a   1.000
_cell.length_b   1.000
_cell.length_c   1.000
_cell.angle_alpha   90.00
_cell.angle_beta   90.00
_cell.angle_gamma   90.00
#
_symmetry.space_group_name_H-M   'P 1'
#
loop_
_entity.id
_entity.type
_entity.pdbx_description
1 polymer ?
#
loop_
_entity_poly.entity_id
_entity_poly.type
_entity_poly.pdbx_seq_one_letter_code
_entity_poly.pdbx_strand_id
1 'polypeptide(L)'
;MVNAVADRIVNIITGKFVLDAETDAVITATTRFSDLEFDSLVLLELSVIVEQEFGARIDEKEMADADSVAGVVALIQERQAA
;
A
#
# COMPACT_ATOMS: atom_id res chain seq x y z
N MET A 1 14.43 7.15 5.07
CA MET A 1 13.53 6.20 5.73
C MET A 1 12.26 5.92 4.91
N VAL A 2 11.63 6.94 4.30
CA VAL A 2 10.44 6.80 3.42
C VAL A 2 10.59 5.75 2.31
N ASN A 3 11.77 5.67 1.67
CA ASN A 3 12.01 4.70 0.60
C ASN A 3 11.95 3.23 1.04
N ALA A 4 12.28 2.89 2.30
CA ALA A 4 12.28 1.49 2.72
C ALA A 4 10.87 0.94 2.93
N VAL A 5 9.96 1.75 3.49
CA VAL A 5 8.55 1.37 3.67
C VAL A 5 7.85 1.35 2.31
N ALA A 6 8.10 2.36 1.47
CA ALA A 6 7.55 2.41 0.11
C ALA A 6 7.96 1.19 -0.72
N ASP A 7 9.26 0.86 -0.74
CA ASP A 7 9.79 -0.30 -1.46
C ASP A 7 9.19 -1.62 -0.95
N ARG A 8 8.97 -1.71 0.37
CA ARG A 8 8.34 -2.89 0.98
C ARG A 8 6.86 -3.01 0.59
N ILE A 9 6.10 -1.92 0.58
CA ILE A 9 4.70 -1.91 0.12
C ILE A 9 4.64 -2.26 -1.37
N VAL A 10 5.52 -1.69 -2.19
CA VAL A 10 5.61 -2.02 -3.62
C VAL A 10 5.88 -3.52 -3.80
N ASN A 11 6.80 -4.11 -3.05
CA ASN A 11 7.07 -5.55 -3.07
C ASN A 11 5.87 -6.40 -2.59
N ILE A 12 5.12 -5.94 -1.60
CA ILE A 12 3.89 -6.62 -1.15
C ILE A 12 2.86 -6.60 -2.28
N ILE A 13 2.68 -5.43 -2.92
CA ILE A 13 1.78 -5.26 -4.05
C ILE A 13 2.20 -6.18 -5.19
N THR A 14 3.41 -6.04 -5.73
CA THR A 14 3.87 -6.82 -6.88
C THR A 14 4.00 -8.32 -6.60
N GLY A 15 4.24 -8.72 -5.35
CA GLY A 15 4.43 -10.11 -4.96
C GLY A 15 3.16 -10.86 -4.58
N LYS A 16 2.23 -10.22 -3.86
CA LYS A 16 0.99 -10.85 -3.39
C LYS A 16 -0.21 -10.53 -4.26
N PHE A 17 -0.32 -9.28 -4.68
CA PHE A 17 -1.40 -8.81 -5.53
C PHE A 17 -0.89 -8.88 -6.96
N VAL A 18 -0.99 -10.07 -7.55
CA VAL A 18 -0.54 -10.35 -8.92
C VAL A 18 -1.26 -9.37 -9.86
N LEU A 19 -0.61 -8.23 -10.11
CA LEU A 19 -0.91 -7.39 -11.25
C LEU A 19 -0.38 -8.21 -12.42
N ASP A 20 -1.28 -8.66 -13.28
CA ASP A 20 -0.93 -9.47 -14.45
C ASP A 20 0.37 -8.94 -15.06
N ALA A 21 1.37 -9.81 -15.19
CA ALA A 21 2.74 -9.47 -15.58
C ALA A 21 2.85 -8.76 -16.95
N GLU A 22 1.71 -8.63 -17.66
CA GLU A 22 1.55 -7.82 -18.87
C GLU A 22 1.46 -6.31 -18.58
N THR A 23 1.19 -5.95 -17.33
CA THR A 23 1.20 -4.58 -16.85
C THR A 23 2.63 -4.20 -16.45
N ASP A 24 3.44 -3.81 -17.43
CA ASP A 24 4.76 -3.15 -17.27
C ASP A 24 4.61 -1.74 -16.60
N ALA A 25 3.54 -1.52 -15.82
CA ALA A 25 3.34 -0.30 -15.07
C ALA A 25 4.32 -0.30 -13.90
N VAL A 26 5.30 0.58 -13.99
CA VAL A 26 6.18 0.90 -12.88
C VAL A 26 5.32 1.42 -11.73
N ILE A 27 5.08 0.59 -10.72
CA ILE A 27 4.42 1.05 -9.50
C ILE A 27 5.39 2.00 -8.80
N THR A 28 4.99 3.26 -8.74
CA THR A 28 5.72 4.32 -8.06
C THR A 28 5.01 4.64 -6.74
N ALA A 29 5.70 5.36 -5.85
CA ALA A 29 5.07 5.86 -4.63
C ALA A 29 3.84 6.75 -4.93
N THR A 30 3.77 7.36 -6.11
CA THR A 30 2.67 8.21 -6.56
C THR A 30 1.57 7.47 -7.32
N THR A 31 1.75 6.17 -7.58
CA THR A 31 0.73 5.35 -8.25
C THR A 31 -0.49 5.21 -7.35
N ARG A 32 -1.67 5.46 -7.93
CA ARG A 32 -2.93 5.40 -7.20
C ARG A 32 -3.46 3.98 -7.13
N PHE A 33 -4.09 3.60 -6.02
CA PHE A 33 -4.72 2.29 -5.92
C PHE A 33 -5.88 2.13 -6.89
N SER A 34 -6.60 3.23 -7.14
CA SER A 34 -7.64 3.31 -8.16
C SER A 34 -7.13 3.01 -9.59
N ASP A 35 -5.85 3.29 -9.88
CA ASP A 35 -5.21 3.02 -11.18
C ASP A 35 -4.77 1.55 -11.31
N LEU A 36 -4.53 0.90 -10.18
CA LEU A 36 -4.21 -0.52 -10.07
C LEU A 36 -5.45 -1.42 -10.02
N GLU A 37 -6.65 -0.84 -10.21
CA GLU A 37 -7.94 -1.53 -10.08
C GLU A 37 -8.09 -2.26 -8.73
N PHE A 38 -7.54 -1.69 -7.66
CA PHE A 38 -7.66 -2.27 -6.32
C PHE A 38 -9.07 -2.14 -5.77
N ASP A 39 -9.76 -3.27 -5.64
CA ASP A 39 -11.05 -3.37 -4.97
C ASP A 39 -10.93 -3.17 -3.45
N SER A 40 -12.06 -2.90 -2.78
CA SER A 40 -12.13 -2.76 -1.33
C SER A 40 -11.62 -4.00 -0.58
N LEU A 41 -11.79 -5.20 -1.14
CA LEU A 41 -11.24 -6.44 -0.59
C LEU A 41 -9.71 -6.47 -0.65
N VAL A 42 -9.13 -5.95 -1.73
CA VAL A 42 -7.67 -5.83 -1.90
C VAL A 42 -7.12 -4.81 -0.90
N LEU A 43 -7.78 -3.67 -0.74
CA LEU A 43 -7.40 -2.66 0.25
C LEU A 43 -7.48 -3.19 1.69
N LEU A 44 -8.51 -3.96 2.02
CA LEU A 44 -8.65 -4.63 3.31
C LEU A 44 -7.52 -5.64 3.54
N GLU A 45 -7.19 -6.46 2.55
CA GLU A 45 -6.11 -7.43 2.69
C GLU A 45 -4.75 -6.73 2.84
N LEU A 46 -4.50 -5.69 2.04
CA LEU A 46 -3.31 -4.85 2.16
C LEU A 46 -3.22 -4.23 3.56
N SER A 47 -4.34 -3.80 4.15
CA SER A 47 -4.37 -3.20 5.48
C SER A 47 -4.03 -4.19 6.59
N VAL A 48 -4.52 -5.42 6.48
CA VAL A 48 -4.14 -6.53 7.36
C VAL A 48 -2.65 -6.85 7.22
N ILE A 49 -2.11 -6.88 6.00
CA ILE A 49 -0.68 -7.14 5.78
C ILE A 49 0.17 -6.02 6.36
N VAL A 50 -0.22 -4.76 6.16
CA VAL A 50 0.49 -3.59 6.69
C VAL A 50 0.48 -3.58 8.22
N GLU A 51 -0.65 -3.91 8.85
CA GLU A 51 -0.74 -4.07 10.31
C GLU A 51 0.22 -5.17 10.81
N GLN A 52 0.27 -6.32 10.12
CA GLN A 52 1.14 -7.43 10.51
C GLN A 52 2.63 -7.12 10.30
N GLU A 53 3.00 -6.50 9.18
CA GLU A 53 4.41 -6.22 8.84
C GLU A 53 4.98 -5.01 9.60
N PHE A 54 4.18 -3.97 9.80
CA PHE A 54 4.64 -2.69 10.36
C PHE A 54 4.07 -2.35 11.73
N GLY A 55 3.08 -3.11 12.22
CA GLY A 55 2.37 -2.80 13.47
C GLY A 55 1.44 -1.60 13.37
N ALA A 56 1.22 -1.06 12.17
CA ALA A 56 0.39 0.13 11.94
C ALA A 56 -1.02 -0.30 11.55
N ARG A 57 -1.97 -0.11 12.46
CA ARG A 57 -3.39 -0.36 12.19
C ARG A 57 -3.95 0.75 11.30
N ILE A 58 -4.30 0.38 10.07
CA ILE A 58 -4.90 1.26 9.06
C ILE A 58 -6.17 0.56 8.57
N ASP A 59 -7.30 1.24 8.58
CA ASP A 59 -8.58 0.68 8.11
C ASP A 59 -8.74 0.88 6.59
N GLU A 60 -9.69 0.16 5.96
CA GLU A 60 -9.94 0.27 4.52
C GLU A 60 -10.22 1.72 4.08
N LYS A 61 -10.89 2.49 4.93
CA LYS A 61 -11.23 3.89 4.66
C LYS A 61 -9.98 4.77 4.60
N GLU A 62 -9.02 4.53 5.49
CA GLU A 62 -7.77 5.29 5.53
C GLU A 62 -6.87 4.89 4.36
N MET A 63 -6.87 3.60 4.00
CA MET A 63 -6.24 3.11 2.76
C MET A 63 -6.83 3.77 1.51
N ALA A 64 -8.16 3.86 1.44
CA ALA A 64 -8.86 4.48 0.33
C ALA A 64 -8.65 6.00 0.30
N ASP A 65 -8.60 6.67 1.46
CA ASP A 65 -8.31 8.11 1.56
C ASP A 65 -6.87 8.44 1.15
N ALA A 66 -5.91 7.57 1.51
CA ALA A 66 -4.53 7.69 1.07
C ALA A 66 -4.37 7.59 -0.46
N ASP A 67 -5.23 6.79 -1.12
CA ASP A 67 -5.35 6.58 -2.57
C ASP A 67 -4.01 6.34 -3.30
N SER A 68 -2.93 5.99 -2.59
CA SER A 68 -1.57 5.85 -3.14
C SER A 68 -0.62 5.20 -2.15
N VAL A 69 0.47 4.62 -2.66
CA VAL A 69 1.54 4.03 -1.83
C VAL A 69 2.17 5.09 -0.92
N ALA A 70 2.44 6.30 -1.42
CA ALA A 70 3.01 7.38 -0.62
C ALA A 70 2.08 7.79 0.53
N GLY A 71 0.77 7.85 0.29
CA GLY A 71 -0.22 8.14 1.32
C GLY A 71 -0.20 7.09 2.43
N VAL A 72 -0.17 5.80 2.04
CA VAL A 72 -0.10 4.70 3.03
C VAL A 72 1.21 4.73 3.80
N VAL A 73 2.34 5.01 3.15
CA VAL A 73 3.63 5.18 3.83
C VAL A 73 3.55 6.30 4.87
N ALA A 74 2.94 7.43 4.52
CA ALA A 74 2.78 8.55 5.45
C ALA A 74 1.92 8.14 6.67
N LEU A 75 0.81 7.43 6.45
CA LEU A 75 -0.03 6.89 7.52
C LEU A 75 0.74 5.93 8.43
N ILE A 76 1.51 4.98 7.86
CA ILE A 76 2.33 4.06 8.64
C ILE A 76 3.34 4.84 9.49
N GLN A 77 4.01 5.83 8.91
CA GLN A 77 5.00 6.63 9.62
C GLN A 77 4.37 7.44 10.76
N GLU A 78 3.18 7.99 10.55
CA GLU A 78 2.44 8.70 11.61
C GLU A 78 2.09 7.76 12.76
N ARG A 79 1.63 6.55 12.46
CA ARG A 79 1.31 5.52 13.47
C ARG A 79 2.54 4.98 14.19
N GLN A 80 3.67 4.86 13.51
CA GLN A 80 4.93 4.39 14.10
C GLN A 80 5.67 5.46 14.92
N ALA A 81 5.40 6.74 14.64
CA ALA A 81 5.97 7.85 15.39
C ALA A 81 5.14 8.26 16.63
N ALA A 82 3.90 7.77 16.74
CA ALA A 82 3.00 7.96 17.86
C ALA A 82 3.21 6.91 18.97
#